data_AF-A0A142CXK2-F1
#
_entry.id   AF-A0A142CXK2-F1
#
_cell.length_a   1.000
_cell.length_b   1.000
_cell.length_c   1.000
_cell.angle_alpha   90.00
_cell.angle_beta   90.00
_cell.angle_gamma   90.00
#
_symmetry.space_group_name_H-M   'P 1'
#
loop_
_entity.id
_entity.type
_entity.pdbx_description
1 polymer ?
#
loop_
_entity_poly.entity_id
_entity_poly.type
_entity_poly.pdbx_seq_one_letter_code
_entity_poly.pdbx_strand_id
1 'polypeptide(L)'
;MELAESAFGEEKYDAAIFLAEQALQFYLKALLIKYANVRLRTHSVRELLAALGKALEAEEKVVDFIRSHRSLLRELEDAYIGTRYEPRRYYREDAEELMEFVREVMDFLEVLTDEFERKSP
;
A
#
# COMPACT_ATOMS: atom_id res chain seq x y z
N MET A 1 7.01 -1.32 -8.33
CA MET A 1 8.02 -0.41 -7.76
C MET A 1 8.98 0.13 -8.82
N GLU A 2 9.53 -0.71 -9.71
CA GLU A 2 10.44 -0.25 -10.79
C GLU A 2 9.94 0.99 -11.58
N LEU A 3 8.67 0.98 -12.03
CA LEU A 3 8.09 2.12 -12.74
C LEU A 3 7.99 3.39 -11.87
N ALA A 4 7.71 3.24 -10.58
CA ALA A 4 7.65 4.35 -9.63
C ALA A 4 9.05 4.95 -9.43
N GLU A 5 10.07 4.11 -9.31
CA GLU A 5 11.47 4.53 -9.14
C GLU A 5 12.01 5.25 -10.39
N SER A 6 11.65 4.74 -11.57
CA SER A 6 11.96 5.43 -12.84
C SER A 6 11.30 6.81 -12.90
N ALA A 7 10.01 6.91 -12.59
CA ALA A 7 9.30 8.18 -12.57
C ALA A 7 9.88 9.17 -11.55
N PHE A 8 10.30 8.69 -10.37
CA PHE A 8 10.97 9.50 -9.36
C PHE A 8 12.31 10.06 -9.87
N GLY A 9 13.12 9.21 -10.53
CA GLY A 9 14.39 9.62 -11.13
C GLY A 9 14.23 10.63 -12.28
N GLU A 10 13.09 10.62 -12.96
CA GLU A 10 12.68 11.63 -13.95
C GLU A 10 12.01 12.87 -13.34
N GLU A 11 12.05 13.03 -12.01
CA GLU A 11 11.43 14.14 -11.27
C GLU A 11 9.90 14.25 -11.46
N LYS A 12 9.25 13.16 -11.86
CA LYS A 12 7.79 13.05 -12.00
C LYS A 12 7.17 12.53 -10.71
N TYR A 13 7.24 13.34 -9.66
CA TYR A 13 6.89 12.95 -8.29
C TYR A 13 5.43 12.48 -8.14
N ASP A 14 4.47 13.19 -8.72
CA ASP A 14 3.06 12.77 -8.69
C ASP A 14 2.86 11.39 -9.33
N ALA A 15 3.55 11.13 -10.46
CA ALA A 15 3.48 9.86 -11.16
C ALA A 15 4.18 8.74 -10.38
N ALA A 16 5.30 9.05 -9.71
CA ALA A 16 6.02 8.10 -8.87
C ALA A 16 5.14 7.62 -7.71
N ILE A 17 4.48 8.54 -7.01
CA ILE A 17 3.55 8.24 -5.92
C ILE A 17 2.40 7.36 -6.42
N PHE A 18 1.75 7.76 -7.52
CA PHE A 18 0.65 7.00 -8.12
C PHE A 18 1.07 5.57 -8.50
N LEU A 19 2.25 5.40 -9.11
CA LEU A 19 2.75 4.10 -9.51
C LEU A 19 3.13 3.22 -8.31
N ALA A 20 3.62 3.82 -7.22
CA ALA A 20 3.92 3.12 -5.98
C ALA A 20 2.63 2.62 -5.30
N GLU A 21 1.61 3.48 -5.18
CA GLU A 21 0.30 3.10 -4.65
C GLU A 21 -0.34 1.97 -5.48
N GLN A 22 -0.32 2.08 -6.82
CA GLN A 22 -0.84 1.04 -7.71
C GLN A 22 -0.11 -0.29 -7.53
N ALA A 23 1.22 -0.25 -7.35
CA ALA A 23 2.00 -1.46 -7.07
C ALA A 23 1.57 -2.10 -5.75
N LEU A 24 1.36 -1.31 -4.70
CA LEU A 24 0.87 -1.79 -3.40
C LEU A 24 -0.53 -2.40 -3.51
N GLN A 25 -1.46 -1.75 -4.22
CA GLN A 25 -2.81 -2.29 -4.43
C GLN A 25 -2.76 -3.66 -5.13
N PHE A 26 -1.92 -3.83 -6.15
CA PHE A 26 -1.79 -5.11 -6.84
C PHE A 26 -1.17 -6.19 -5.97
N TYR A 27 -0.15 -5.84 -5.19
CA TYR A 27 0.48 -6.74 -4.24
C TYR A 27 -0.53 -7.25 -3.20
N LEU A 28 -1.26 -6.35 -2.54
CA LEU A 28 -2.33 -6.70 -1.59
C LEU A 28 -3.41 -7.59 -2.21
N LYS A 29 -3.86 -7.27 -3.43
CA LYS A 29 -4.86 -8.07 -4.16
C LYS A 29 -4.33 -9.47 -4.49
N ALA A 30 -3.05 -9.60 -4.84
CA ALA A 30 -2.43 -10.90 -5.07
C ALA A 30 -2.40 -11.74 -3.79
N LEU A 31 -2.04 -11.14 -2.64
CA LEU A 31 -2.05 -11.83 -1.35
C LEU A 31 -3.48 -12.26 -0.95
N LEU A 32 -4.48 -11.40 -1.13
CA LEU A 32 -5.89 -11.75 -0.88
C LEU A 32 -6.38 -12.93 -1.75
N ILE A 33 -5.93 -13.00 -3.00
CA ILE A 33 -6.20 -14.16 -3.86
C ILE A 33 -5.49 -15.40 -3.31
N LYS A 34 -4.21 -15.28 -2.93
CA LYS A 34 -3.39 -16.40 -2.42
C LYS A 34 -3.95 -17.00 -1.13
N TYR A 35 -4.26 -16.16 -0.13
CA TYR A 35 -4.60 -16.62 1.22
C TYR A 35 -6.11 -16.73 1.50
N ALA A 36 -6.96 -15.99 0.77
CA ALA A 36 -8.41 -16.00 0.99
C ALA A 36 -9.23 -16.42 -0.23
N ASN A 37 -8.62 -16.57 -1.41
CA ASN A 37 -9.33 -16.75 -2.69
C ASN A 37 -10.40 -15.65 -2.94
N VAL A 38 -10.14 -14.42 -2.47
CA VAL A 38 -11.05 -13.27 -2.59
C VAL A 38 -10.53 -12.29 -3.64
N ARG A 39 -11.44 -11.78 -4.48
CA ARG A 39 -11.15 -10.72 -5.47
C ARG A 39 -11.94 -9.45 -5.14
N LEU A 40 -11.33 -8.54 -4.38
CA LEU A 40 -11.93 -7.26 -4.04
C LEU A 40 -11.79 -6.25 -5.19
N ARG A 41 -12.86 -5.49 -5.45
CA ARG A 41 -12.92 -4.43 -6.47
C ARG A 41 -12.75 -3.03 -5.89
N THR A 42 -12.07 -2.92 -4.75
CA THR A 42 -11.74 -1.63 -4.09
C THR A 42 -10.35 -1.15 -4.49
N HIS A 43 -10.15 0.16 -4.39
CA HIS A 43 -8.85 0.83 -4.51
C HIS A 43 -8.32 1.30 -3.16
N SER A 44 -9.11 1.20 -2.08
CA SER A 44 -8.63 1.56 -0.75
C SER A 44 -7.60 0.54 -0.25
N VAL A 45 -6.37 1.02 -0.09
CA VAL A 45 -5.27 0.30 0.58
C VAL A 45 -5.69 -0.11 1.99
N ARG A 46 -6.37 0.77 2.75
CA ARG A 46 -6.85 0.47 4.11
C ARG A 46 -7.86 -0.68 4.15
N GLU A 47 -8.81 -0.70 3.22
CA GLU A 47 -9.77 -1.80 3.11
C GLU A 47 -9.10 -3.11 2.71
N LEU A 48 -8.14 -3.05 1.76
CA LEU A 48 -7.37 -4.21 1.33
C LEU A 48 -6.51 -4.78 2.48
N LEU A 49 -5.85 -3.91 3.25
CA LEU A 49 -5.08 -4.27 4.45
C LEU A 49 -5.97 -4.96 5.48
N ALA A 50 -7.11 -4.34 5.84
CA ALA A 50 -8.04 -4.91 6.81
C ALA A 50 -8.57 -6.28 6.38
N ALA A 51 -8.91 -6.45 5.11
CA ALA A 51 -9.34 -7.73 4.56
C ALA A 51 -8.23 -8.79 4.62
N LEU A 52 -6.98 -8.41 4.36
CA LEU A 52 -5.85 -9.32 4.42
C LEU A 52 -5.49 -9.69 5.86
N GLY A 53 -5.57 -8.75 6.81
CA GLY A 53 -5.43 -9.03 8.23
C GLY A 53 -6.39 -10.11 8.71
N LYS A 54 -7.64 -10.07 8.23
CA LYS A 54 -8.62 -11.14 8.50
C LYS A 54 -8.25 -12.48 7.87
N ALA A 55 -7.71 -12.46 6.66
CA ALA A 55 -7.29 -13.68 5.96
C ALA A 55 -6.09 -14.36 6.63
N LEU A 56 -5.23 -13.58 7.30
CA LEU A 56 -4.00 -14.05 7.94
C LEU A 56 -4.13 -14.22 9.46
N GLU A 57 -5.33 -14.08 10.03
CA GLU A 57 -5.57 -14.13 11.48
C GLU A 57 -4.68 -13.14 12.26
N ALA A 58 -4.51 -11.93 11.71
CA ALA A 58 -3.62 -10.88 12.18
C ALA A 58 -4.33 -9.51 12.28
N GLU A 59 -5.65 -9.51 12.51
CA GLU A 59 -6.48 -8.30 12.51
C GLU A 59 -5.98 -7.23 13.47
N GLU A 60 -5.56 -7.60 14.68
CA GLU A 60 -5.06 -6.65 15.68
C GLU A 60 -3.80 -5.93 15.20
N LYS A 61 -2.80 -6.68 14.72
CA LYS A 61 -1.54 -6.13 14.16
C LYS A 61 -1.82 -5.17 13.00
N VAL A 62 -2.71 -5.57 12.09
CA VAL A 62 -3.08 -4.74 10.93
C VAL A 62 -3.84 -3.48 11.36
N VAL A 63 -4.77 -3.58 12.31
CA VAL A 63 -5.51 -2.42 12.83
C VAL A 63 -4.57 -1.42 13.49
N ASP A 64 -3.61 -1.91 14.28
CA ASP A 64 -2.63 -1.04 14.94
C ASP A 64 -1.69 -0.38 13.93
N PHE A 65 -1.23 -1.12 12.92
CA PHE A 65 -0.43 -0.56 11.82
C PHE A 65 -1.20 0.52 11.04
N ILE A 66 -2.48 0.29 10.72
CA ILE A 66 -3.33 1.29 10.05
C ILE A 66 -3.50 2.54 10.93
N ARG A 67 -3.62 2.36 12.25
CA ARG A 67 -3.77 3.47 13.20
C ARG A 67 -2.49 4.30 13.32
N SER A 68 -1.31 3.66 13.41
CA SER A 68 -0.03 4.35 13.52
C SER A 68 0.32 5.13 12.25
N HIS A 69 -0.10 4.63 11.08
CA HIS A 69 0.22 5.23 9.78
C HIS A 69 -0.96 5.94 9.11
N ARG A 70 -1.96 6.37 9.89
CA ARG A 70 -3.23 6.92 9.37
C ARG A 70 -3.04 8.11 8.42
N SER A 71 -2.11 9.01 8.71
CA SER A 71 -1.83 10.20 7.88
C SER A 71 -1.24 9.80 6.52
N LEU A 72 -0.20 8.98 6.54
CA LEU A 72 0.48 8.50 5.32
C LEU A 72 -0.45 7.66 4.44
N LEU A 73 -1.25 6.78 5.04
CA LEU A 73 -2.26 5.99 4.31
C LEU A 73 -3.31 6.88 3.64
N ARG A 74 -3.73 7.95 4.31
CA ARG A 74 -4.67 8.91 3.73
C ARG A 74 -4.02 9.66 2.57
N GLU A 75 -2.81 10.17 2.77
CA GLU A 75 -2.08 10.90 1.74
C GLU A 75 -1.84 10.03 0.49
N LEU A 76 -1.42 8.79 0.69
CA LEU A 76 -1.19 7.82 -0.38
C LEU A 76 -2.48 7.52 -1.17
N GLU A 77 -3.62 7.36 -0.50
CA GLU A 77 -4.91 7.13 -1.16
C GLU A 77 -5.53 8.41 -1.78
N ASP A 78 -5.26 9.58 -1.21
CA ASP A 78 -5.75 10.87 -1.76
C ASP A 78 -4.99 11.23 -3.05
N ALA A 79 -3.71 10.84 -3.18
CA ALA A 79 -2.94 10.97 -4.41
C ALA A 79 -3.61 10.29 -5.63
N TYR A 80 -4.31 9.16 -5.40
CA TYR A 80 -5.13 8.47 -6.40
C TYR A 80 -6.28 9.34 -6.92
N ILE A 81 -6.91 10.10 -6.02
CA ILE A 81 -8.11 10.90 -6.26
C ILE A 81 -7.76 12.30 -6.82
N GLY A 82 -6.55 12.80 -6.54
CA GLY A 82 -6.03 14.12 -6.93
C GLY A 82 -5.94 14.39 -8.44
N THR A 83 -6.11 13.37 -9.29
CA THR A 83 -6.32 13.59 -10.74
C THR A 83 -7.66 14.24 -11.07
N ARG A 84 -8.60 14.34 -10.10
CA ARG A 84 -9.96 14.87 -10.31
C ARG A 84 -10.27 16.20 -9.65
N TYR A 85 -9.56 16.61 -8.60
CA TYR A 85 -9.80 17.89 -7.91
C TYR A 85 -8.49 18.48 -7.40
N GLU A 86 -8.10 19.61 -7.99
CA GLU A 86 -6.99 20.50 -7.64
C GLU A 86 -5.63 19.81 -7.43
N PRO A 87 -4.69 19.84 -8.41
CA PRO A 87 -3.44 19.13 -8.31
C PRO A 87 -2.61 19.69 -7.14
N ARG A 88 -2.58 18.93 -6.04
CA ARG A 88 -1.59 19.12 -4.99
C ARG A 88 -0.23 18.82 -5.63
N ARG A 89 0.68 19.79 -5.58
CA ARG A 89 2.02 19.62 -6.12
C ARG A 89 2.86 18.85 -5.12
N TYR A 90 3.28 17.65 -5.48
CA TYR A 90 4.24 16.88 -4.70
C TYR A 90 5.67 17.29 -5.05
N TYR A 91 6.51 17.43 -4.03
CA TYR A 91 7.94 17.64 -4.15
C TYR A 91 8.70 16.33 -3.99
N ARG A 92 10.02 16.39 -4.17
CA ARG A 92 10.90 15.22 -4.06
C ARG A 92 10.73 14.54 -2.70
N GLU A 93 10.69 15.32 -1.64
CA GLU A 93 10.61 14.86 -0.25
C GLU A 93 9.28 14.14 0.02
N ASP A 94 8.16 14.68 -0.50
CA ASP A 94 6.85 14.04 -0.35
C ASP A 94 6.80 12.69 -1.08
N ALA A 95 7.35 12.64 -2.30
CA ALA A 95 7.40 11.39 -3.07
C ALA A 95 8.35 10.37 -2.45
N GLU A 96 9.49 10.81 -1.92
CA GLU A 96 10.43 9.95 -1.20
C GLU A 96 9.76 9.34 0.04
N GLU A 97 9.11 10.17 0.87
CA GLU A 97 8.38 9.73 2.07
C GLU A 97 7.27 8.71 1.73
N LEU A 98 6.43 9.01 0.74
CA LEU A 98 5.33 8.12 0.37
C LEU A 98 5.80 6.82 -0.29
N MET A 99 6.87 6.86 -1.10
CA MET A 99 7.45 5.65 -1.69
C MET A 99 8.16 4.78 -0.63
N GLU A 100 8.85 5.39 0.33
CA GLU A 100 9.41 4.67 1.48
C GLU A 100 8.30 4.03 2.31
N PHE A 101 7.22 4.77 2.57
CA PHE A 101 6.07 4.23 3.28
C PHE A 101 5.46 3.02 2.53
N VAL A 102 5.32 3.06 1.20
CA VAL A 102 4.85 1.90 0.42
C VAL A 102 5.74 0.67 0.64
N ARG A 103 7.07 0.85 0.70
CA ARG A 103 8.01 -0.25 0.99
C ARG A 103 7.81 -0.77 2.41
N GLU A 104 7.65 0.12 3.39
CA GLU A 104 7.34 -0.28 4.77
C GLU A 104 6.06 -1.12 4.87
N VAL A 105 5.01 -0.75 4.13
CA VAL A 105 3.78 -1.57 4.08
C VAL A 105 4.08 -2.95 3.48
N MET A 106 4.88 -3.03 2.40
CA MET A 106 5.24 -4.32 1.79
C MET A 106 6.04 -5.19 2.77
N ASP A 107 7.03 -4.63 3.45
CA ASP A 107 7.85 -5.35 4.45
C ASP A 107 6.99 -5.86 5.62
N PHE A 108 6.07 -5.01 6.10
CA PHE A 108 5.10 -5.41 7.13
C PHE A 108 4.24 -6.61 6.69
N LEU A 109 3.77 -6.60 5.44
CA LEU A 109 2.97 -7.69 4.88
C LEU A 109 3.79 -8.97 4.72
N GLU A 110 5.04 -8.89 4.28
CA GLU A 110 5.94 -10.05 4.16
C GLU A 110 6.12 -10.73 5.53
N VAL A 111 6.36 -9.95 6.58
CA VAL A 111 6.46 -10.47 7.96
C VAL A 111 5.16 -11.18 8.37
N LEU A 112 4.00 -10.60 8.10
CA LEU A 112 2.72 -11.23 8.43
C LEU A 112 2.50 -12.53 7.66
N THR A 113 2.84 -12.56 6.37
CA THR A 113 2.68 -13.77 5.55
C THR A 113 3.63 -14.88 5.98
N ASP A 114 4.87 -14.55 6.33
CA ASP A 114 5.86 -15.51 6.86
C ASP A 114 5.40 -16.11 8.20
N GLU A 115 4.87 -15.28 9.09
CA GLU A 115 4.31 -15.74 10.36
C GLU A 115 3.13 -16.69 10.15
N PHE A 116 2.25 -16.38 9.19
CA PHE A 116 1.08 -17.21 8.86
C PHE A 116 1.48 -18.55 8.24
N GLU A 117 2.43 -18.55 7.32
CA GLU A 117 2.93 -19.78 6.67
C GLU A 117 3.65 -20.69 7.67
N ARG A 118 4.40 -20.14 8.64
CA ARG A 118 5.02 -20.94 9.72
C ARG A 118 4.01 -21.58 10.66
N LYS A 119 2.81 -21.00 10.80
CA LYS A 119 1.72 -21.53 11.63
C LYS A 119 0.84 -22.55 10.91
N SER A 120 0.87 -22.56 9.57
CA SER A 120 0.05 -23.42 8.72
C SER A 120 0.87 -24.62 8.24
N PRO A 121 0.80 -25.80 8.91
CA PRO A 121 1.56 -26.99 8.53
C PRO A 121 1.13 -27.60 7.19
#